data_AF-A0A8S2K1C2-F1
#
_entry.id   AF-A0A8S2K1C2-F1
#
_cell.length_a   1.000
_cell.length_b   1.000
_cell.length_c   1.000
_cell.angle_alpha   90.00
_cell.angle_beta   90.00
_cell.angle_gamma   90.00
#
_symmetry.space_group_name_H-M   'P 1'
#
loop_
_entity.id
_entity.type
_entity.pdbx_description
1 polymer ?
#
loop_
_entity_poly.entity_id
_entity_poly.type
_entity_poly.pdbx_seq_one_letter_code
_entity_poly.pdbx_strand_id
1 'polypeptide(L)'
;MFVRSIALILLLFIHDAFCHNNKNILRGIQSSLLSMYIPSKPFTCLDGTISIPFEFVNDDYCDCRDGSDEPGTSACPNGQFFCENKGYVGITIPSHFVGDGVCDCCDGSDEYENEIICNNTC
;
A
#
# COMPACT_ATOMS: atom_id res chain seq x y z
N MET A 1 -30.51 -7.34 -47.45
CA MET A 1 -29.27 -7.18 -48.24
C MET A 1 -28.11 -7.12 -47.26
N PHE A 2 -27.49 -8.26 -46.97
CA PHE A 2 -26.11 -8.62 -47.36
C PHE A 2 -25.10 -7.60 -46.80
N VAL A 3 -24.27 -7.92 -45.79
CA VAL A 3 -23.50 -9.18 -45.63
C VAL A 3 -23.51 -9.69 -44.17
N ARG A 4 -23.90 -10.96 -44.01
CA ARG A 4 -23.53 -11.84 -42.89
C ARG A 4 -22.35 -12.71 -43.37
N SER A 5 -21.31 -12.86 -42.55
CA SER A 5 -20.34 -13.99 -42.51
C SER A 5 -19.53 -13.79 -41.21
N ILE A 6 -19.84 -14.47 -40.08
CA ILE A 6 -19.44 -15.85 -39.69
C ILE A 6 -17.92 -16.00 -39.89
N ALA A 7 -17.04 -16.06 -38.88
CA ALA A 7 -17.00 -16.87 -37.65
C ALA A 7 -16.06 -16.18 -36.62
N LEU A 8 -16.04 -16.39 -35.30
CA LEU A 8 -16.52 -17.44 -34.41
C LEU A 8 -16.97 -16.79 -33.10
N ILE A 9 -18.01 -17.35 -32.52
CA ILE A 9 -18.36 -17.19 -31.10
C ILE A 9 -17.25 -17.86 -30.30
N LEU A 10 -16.52 -17.10 -29.48
CA LEU A 10 -16.08 -17.59 -28.17
C LEU A 10 -16.59 -16.58 -27.13
N LEU A 11 -17.58 -17.01 -26.36
CA LEU A 11 -17.82 -16.48 -25.03
C LEU A 11 -16.47 -16.50 -24.28
N LEU A 12 -16.09 -15.49 -23.52
CA LEU A 12 -16.57 -15.28 -22.16
C LEU A 12 -16.18 -13.86 -21.72
N PHE A 13 -17.04 -13.27 -20.88
CA PHE A 13 -16.75 -12.35 -19.78
C PHE A 13 -15.24 -12.22 -19.47
N ILE A 14 -14.68 -11.07 -19.14
CA ILE A 14 -15.02 -10.21 -17.98
C ILE A 14 -14.33 -8.87 -18.26
N HIS A 15 -14.93 -7.78 -17.78
CA HIS A 15 -14.31 -6.47 -17.58
C HIS A 15 -12.82 -6.61 -17.24
N ASP A 16 -11.94 -6.03 -18.07
CA ASP A 16 -10.66 -5.61 -17.54
C ASP A 16 -10.97 -4.55 -16.49
N ALA A 17 -11.03 -5.01 -15.23
CA ALA A 17 -10.99 -4.17 -14.08
C ALA A 17 -9.67 -3.41 -14.18
N PHE A 18 -9.75 -2.16 -14.64
CA PHE A 18 -8.76 -1.17 -14.29
C PHE A 18 -8.77 -1.06 -12.76
N CYS A 19 -8.02 -1.91 -12.06
CA CYS A 19 -7.57 -1.60 -10.71
C CYS A 19 -6.47 -0.54 -10.86
N HIS A 20 -6.87 0.68 -11.23
CA HIS A 20 -6.04 1.84 -10.98
C HIS A 20 -6.13 2.15 -9.49
N ASN A 21 -5.47 1.31 -8.69
CA ASN A 21 -5.19 1.64 -7.31
C ASN A 21 -4.24 2.83 -7.35
N ASN A 22 -4.73 4.02 -7.02
CA ASN A 22 -3.89 5.11 -6.50
C ASN A 22 -3.36 4.66 -5.12
N LYS A 23 -2.63 3.55 -5.06
CA LYS A 23 -1.89 3.14 -3.88
C LYS A 23 -0.86 4.24 -3.69
N ASN A 24 -1.02 5.03 -2.63
CA ASN A 24 0.01 5.96 -2.20
C ASN A 24 1.20 5.12 -1.77
N ILE A 25 2.10 4.82 -2.72
CA ILE A 25 3.29 3.99 -2.56
C ILE A 25 4.13 4.42 -1.35
N LEU A 26 4.10 5.71 -1.03
CA LEU A 26 4.90 6.32 0.03
C LEU A 26 4.22 6.34 1.40
N ARG A 27 3.03 5.75 1.53
CA ARG A 27 2.27 5.71 2.78
C ARG A 27 3.05 4.97 3.86
N GLY A 28 3.03 5.51 5.08
CA GLY A 28 3.62 4.90 6.27
C GLY A 28 5.16 4.88 6.29
N ILE A 29 5.81 5.48 5.30
CA ILE A 29 7.26 5.57 5.21
C ILE A 29 7.77 6.81 5.94
N GLN A 30 8.70 6.63 6.88
CA GLN A 30 9.40 7.75 7.50
C GLN A 30 10.24 8.53 6.48
N SER A 31 10.23 9.86 6.52
CA SER A 31 10.90 10.73 5.53
C SER A 31 12.38 10.40 5.31
N SER A 32 13.07 9.93 6.36
CA SER A 32 14.49 9.51 6.32
C SER A 32 14.72 8.26 5.47
N LEU A 33 13.71 7.42 5.28
CA LEU A 33 13.79 6.15 4.55
C LEU A 33 13.36 6.27 3.09
N LEU A 34 12.77 7.39 2.67
CA LEU A 34 12.22 7.58 1.30
C LEU A 34 13.23 7.29 0.18
N SER A 35 14.53 7.52 0.42
CA SER A 35 15.58 7.24 -0.57
C SER A 35 15.80 5.74 -0.84
N MET A 36 15.26 4.87 0.03
CA MET A 36 15.33 3.42 -0.11
C MET A 36 14.14 2.85 -0.91
N TYR A 37 13.02 3.58 -1.00
CA TYR A 37 11.81 3.17 -1.71
C TYR A 37 11.69 3.89 -3.06
N ILE A 38 12.46 3.44 -4.06
CA ILE A 38 12.46 4.04 -5.40
C ILE A 38 11.72 3.13 -6.39
N PRO A 39 10.56 3.55 -6.94
CA PRO A 39 9.72 2.68 -7.79
C PRO A 39 10.35 2.13 -9.06
N SER A 40 11.43 2.75 -9.55
CA SER A 40 12.11 2.36 -10.79
C SER A 40 13.15 1.26 -10.63
N LYS A 41 13.36 0.71 -9.42
CA LYS A 41 14.31 -0.36 -9.13
C LYS A 41 13.71 -1.38 -8.16
N PRO A 42 14.23 -2.62 -8.09
CA PRO A 42 13.85 -3.56 -7.04
C PRO A 42 14.03 -2.97 -5.65
N PHE A 43 13.12 -3.30 -4.74
CA PHE A 43 13.25 -2.96 -3.33
C PHE A 43 14.11 -4.02 -2.65
N THR A 44 15.06 -3.59 -1.82
CA THR A 44 15.80 -4.50 -0.94
C THR A 44 15.26 -4.29 0.46
N CYS A 45 14.83 -5.36 1.12
CA CYS A 45 14.41 -5.30 2.52
C CYS A 45 15.47 -4.58 3.35
N LEU A 46 15.06 -3.81 4.36
CA LEU A 46 15.98 -2.93 5.09
C LEU A 46 16.99 -3.72 5.95
N ASP A 47 16.68 -4.97 6.29
CA ASP A 47 17.60 -5.94 6.88
C ASP A 47 18.65 -6.50 5.90
N GLY A 48 18.53 -6.19 4.60
CA GLY A 48 19.43 -6.59 3.53
C GLY A 48 19.31 -8.05 3.09
N THR A 49 18.27 -8.77 3.52
CA THR A 49 18.16 -10.22 3.30
C THR A 49 17.79 -10.60 1.88
N ILE A 50 16.76 -9.97 1.30
CA ILE A 50 16.25 -10.25 -0.05
C ILE A 50 15.95 -8.95 -0.81
N SER A 51 15.92 -9.06 -2.14
CA SER A 51 15.40 -8.02 -3.03
C SER A 51 14.17 -8.53 -3.76
N ILE A 52 13.10 -7.74 -3.74
CA ILE A 52 11.80 -8.04 -4.33
C ILE A 52 11.46 -7.03 -5.43
N PRO A 53 10.58 -7.39 -6.39
CA PRO A 53 9.96 -6.41 -7.28
C PRO A 53 9.32 -5.28 -6.49
N PHE A 54 9.48 -4.03 -6.93
CA PHE A 54 8.93 -2.88 -6.19
C PHE A 54 7.39 -2.90 -6.10
N GLU A 55 6.73 -3.58 -7.03
CA GLU A 55 5.27 -3.80 -7.01
C GLU A 55 4.76 -4.59 -5.81
N PHE A 56 5.66 -5.28 -5.08
CA PHE A 56 5.35 -5.99 -3.83
C PHE A 56 5.47 -5.07 -2.61
N VAL A 57 5.88 -3.80 -2.79
CA VAL A 57 5.86 -2.83 -1.69
C VAL A 57 4.42 -2.32 -1.50
N ASN A 58 3.91 -2.42 -0.28
CA ASN A 58 2.54 -2.08 0.09
C ASN A 58 1.52 -2.85 -0.74
N ASP A 59 1.78 -4.12 -1.03
CA ASP A 59 0.92 -4.97 -1.84
C ASP A 59 -0.14 -5.72 -1.02
N ASP A 60 -0.10 -5.59 0.31
CA ASP A 60 -0.91 -6.29 1.31
C ASP A 60 -0.48 -7.77 1.53
N TYR A 61 0.78 -8.09 1.23
CA TYR A 61 1.42 -9.37 1.50
C TYR A 61 2.81 -9.18 2.13
N CYS A 62 3.17 -10.02 3.11
CA CYS A 62 4.44 -9.88 3.82
C CYS A 62 5.54 -10.76 3.21
N ASP A 63 6.43 -10.15 2.43
CA ASP A 63 7.60 -10.76 1.80
C ASP A 63 8.90 -10.54 2.59
N CYS A 64 9.08 -9.38 3.21
CA CYS A 64 10.28 -9.11 4.01
C CYS A 64 10.13 -9.60 5.45
N ARG A 65 11.17 -10.27 5.96
CA ARG A 65 11.19 -10.73 7.36
C ARG A 65 11.16 -9.58 8.36
N ASP A 66 11.75 -8.44 8.01
CA ASP A 66 11.72 -7.23 8.82
C ASP A 66 10.43 -6.40 8.65
N GLY A 67 9.55 -6.81 7.74
CA GLY A 67 8.30 -6.15 7.39
C GLY A 67 8.45 -4.82 6.66
N SER A 68 9.64 -4.55 6.10
CA SER A 68 9.92 -3.27 5.46
C SER A 68 9.31 -3.09 4.07
N ASP A 69 8.77 -4.14 3.47
CA ASP A 69 7.98 -4.08 2.25
C ASP A 69 6.58 -3.53 2.46
N GLU A 70 6.02 -3.66 3.67
CA GLU A 70 4.65 -3.28 4.00
C GLU A 70 4.55 -2.10 5.01
N PRO A 71 5.18 -0.93 4.75
CA PRO A 71 5.12 0.20 5.67
C PRO A 71 3.74 0.87 5.76
N GLY A 72 2.87 0.66 4.79
CA GLY A 72 1.58 1.33 4.60
C GLY A 72 0.37 0.41 4.74
N THR A 73 0.55 -0.86 5.13
CA THR A 73 -0.51 -1.86 5.32
C THR A 73 -0.33 -2.57 6.68
N SER A 74 -1.25 -3.48 7.01
CA SER A 74 -1.18 -4.32 8.21
C SER A 74 -0.65 -5.73 7.97
N ALA A 75 -0.14 -6.02 6.75
CA ALA A 75 0.18 -7.38 6.31
C ALA A 75 1.34 -8.05 7.07
N CYS A 76 2.31 -7.26 7.56
CA CYS A 76 3.46 -7.80 8.29
C CYS A 76 3.28 -7.73 9.82
N PRO A 77 3.51 -8.83 10.58
CA PRO A 77 3.27 -8.89 12.03
C PRO A 77 4.23 -8.03 12.86
N ASN A 78 5.41 -7.73 12.33
CA ASN A 78 6.42 -6.84 12.90
C ASN A 78 6.57 -5.53 12.10
N GLY A 79 5.60 -5.24 11.24
CA GLY A 79 5.56 -4.01 10.45
C GLY A 79 5.38 -2.78 11.33
N GLN A 80 5.74 -1.63 10.77
CA GLN A 80 5.63 -0.33 11.41
C GLN A 80 5.09 0.68 10.41
N PHE A 81 4.19 1.54 10.88
CA PHE A 81 3.60 2.61 10.10
C PHE A 81 4.00 3.96 10.69
N PHE A 82 4.49 4.87 9.85
CA PHE A 82 4.84 6.22 10.26
C PHE A 82 3.71 7.21 9.95
N CYS A 83 3.09 7.74 11.01
CA CYS A 83 2.20 8.90 10.92
C CYS A 83 3.06 10.16 10.75
N GLU A 84 2.93 10.85 9.61
CA GLU A 84 3.72 12.05 9.35
C GLU A 84 3.35 13.20 10.30
N ASN A 85 2.06 13.29 10.68
CA ASN A 85 1.50 14.33 11.55
C ASN A 85 1.98 15.73 11.13
N LYS A 86 1.76 16.10 9.87
CA LYS A 86 2.30 17.33 9.27
C LYS A 86 2.07 18.57 10.14
N GLY A 87 3.15 19.28 10.47
CA GLY A 87 3.12 20.44 11.36
C GLY A 87 3.29 20.12 12.85
N TYR A 88 3.34 18.83 13.20
CA TYR A 88 3.47 18.29 14.55
C TYR A 88 4.57 17.22 14.61
N VAL A 89 4.68 16.54 15.75
CA VAL A 89 5.63 15.46 15.94
C VAL A 89 5.08 14.19 15.27
N GLY A 90 5.78 13.70 14.25
CA GLY A 90 5.50 12.40 13.65
C GLY A 90 5.75 11.26 14.63
N ILE A 91 4.94 10.21 14.54
CA ILE A 91 5.01 9.04 15.43
C ILE A 91 5.01 7.76 14.60
N THR A 92 5.53 6.69 15.18
CA THR A 92 5.45 5.35 14.60
C THR A 92 4.49 4.51 15.42
N ILE A 93 3.56 3.85 14.74
CA ILE A 93 2.62 2.89 15.32
C ILE A 93 2.90 1.49 14.77
N PRO A 94 2.57 0.43 15.51
CA PRO A 94 2.53 -0.93 14.97
C PRO A 94 1.60 -1.06 13.75
N SER A 95 1.98 -1.89 12.78
CA SER A 95 1.20 -2.11 11.54
C SER A 95 -0.22 -2.64 11.77
N HIS A 96 -0.50 -3.31 12.89
CA HIS A 96 -1.83 -3.83 13.18
C HIS A 96 -2.89 -2.76 13.49
N PHE A 97 -2.47 -1.51 13.68
CA PHE A 97 -3.35 -0.34 13.80
C PHE A 97 -3.64 0.32 12.45
N VAL A 98 -3.18 -0.26 11.35
CA VAL A 98 -3.40 0.29 10.01
C VAL A 98 -4.64 -0.35 9.41
N GLY A 99 -5.70 0.44 9.19
CA GLY A 99 -6.96 -0.04 8.64
C GLY A 99 -7.72 -0.96 9.60
N ASP A 100 -7.53 -0.78 10.91
CA ASP A 100 -8.21 -1.59 11.93
C ASP A 100 -9.57 -1.00 12.37
N GLY A 101 -9.90 0.18 11.83
CA GLY A 101 -11.12 0.92 12.09
C GLY A 101 -11.04 1.89 13.27
N VAL A 102 -9.85 2.11 13.84
CA VAL A 102 -9.60 3.02 14.95
C VAL A 102 -8.63 4.12 14.51
N CYS A 103 -8.91 5.37 14.89
CA CYS A 103 -8.01 6.49 14.58
C CYS A 103 -6.89 6.58 15.63
N ASP A 104 -5.70 6.05 15.32
CA ASP A 104 -4.50 6.09 16.15
C ASP A 104 -3.54 7.24 15.79
N CYS A 105 -3.38 7.54 14.49
CA CYS A 105 -2.64 8.72 14.06
C CYS A 105 -3.48 9.99 14.29
N CYS A 106 -2.88 11.08 14.81
CA CYS A 106 -3.63 12.35 14.94
C CYS A 106 -4.01 12.94 13.59
N ASP A 107 -3.26 12.64 12.52
CA ASP A 107 -3.59 13.06 11.16
C ASP A 107 -4.57 12.12 10.44
N GLY A 108 -4.95 11.01 11.09
CA GLY A 108 -5.87 9.98 10.56
C GLY A 108 -5.32 9.20 9.37
N SER A 109 -4.00 9.19 9.15
CA SER A 109 -3.38 8.60 7.96
C SER A 109 -3.34 7.07 7.94
N ASP A 110 -3.51 6.44 9.09
CA ASP A 110 -3.65 5.01 9.36
C ASP A 110 -4.96 4.43 8.82
N GLU A 111 -6.06 5.16 8.92
CA GLU A 111 -7.39 4.74 8.44
C GLU A 111 -7.70 5.33 7.06
N TYR A 112 -7.18 4.68 6.02
CA TYR A 112 -7.28 5.16 4.64
C TYR A 112 -8.31 4.43 3.76
N GLU A 113 -8.84 3.32 4.25
CA GLU A 113 -9.89 2.59 3.56
C GLU A 113 -11.22 3.30 3.79
N ASN A 114 -12.06 3.40 2.74
CA ASN A 114 -13.20 4.32 2.66
C ASN A 114 -14.35 4.05 3.66
N GLU A 115 -14.14 3.21 4.68
CA GLU A 115 -15.14 2.80 5.66
C GLU A 115 -15.12 3.69 6.92
N ILE A 116 -13.97 4.29 7.26
CA ILE A 116 -13.80 5.14 8.45
C ILE A 116 -13.21 6.50 8.05
N ILE A 117 -13.75 7.58 8.65
CA ILE A 117 -13.27 8.95 8.43
C ILE A 117 -12.61 9.44 9.71
N CYS A 118 -11.28 9.47 9.73
CA CYS A 118 -10.49 10.06 10.79
C CYS A 118 -10.22 11.55 10.47
N ASN A 119 -10.70 12.43 11.34
CA ASN A 119 -10.41 13.86 11.22
C ASN A 119 -9.00 14.14 11.75
N ASN A 120 -8.31 15.11 11.14
CA ASN A 120 -7.04 15.59 11.66
C ASN A 120 -7.26 16.32 13.00
N THR A 121 -6.70 15.78 14.08
CA THR A 121 -6.70 16.32 15.43
C THR A 121 -5.29 16.59 15.95
N CYS A 122 -4.32 16.70 15.05
CA CYS A 122 -3.11 17.43 15.34
C CYS A 122 -3.52 18.93 15.47
#